data_AF-A0A961AY59-F1
#
_entry.id   AF-A0A961AY59-F1
#
_cell.length_a   1.000
_cell.length_b   1.000
_cell.length_c   1.000
_cell.angle_alpha   90.00
_cell.angle_beta   90.00
_cell.angle_gamma   90.00
#
_symmetry.space_group_name_H-M   'P 1'
#
loop_
_entity.id
_entity.type
_entity.pdbx_description
1 polymer ?
#
loop_
_entity_poly.entity_id
_entity_poly.type
_entity_poly.pdbx_seq_one_letter_code
_entity_poly.pdbx_strand_id
1 'polypeptide(L)'
;MRASFLLGFSLLAPAMTSAGERFDETRATTLFAFDSVSIPHTQNLRLEMSEPRRHPANPVLRRGEAGTPDAMGVQFYGSVIREAGKYRLWYVAHDDDASSAAPSTRWRAAYAESVDGVSWAKPRLG
;
A
#
# COMPACT_ATOMS: atom_id res chain seq x y z
N MET A 1 -11.74 22.20 -71.80
CA MET A 1 -12.63 22.29 -70.62
C MET A 1 -12.13 21.34 -69.55
N ARG A 2 -11.46 21.83 -68.51
CA ARG A 2 -11.06 21.04 -67.33
C ARG A 2 -11.55 21.79 -66.11
N ALA A 3 -12.53 21.22 -65.42
CA ALA A 3 -13.10 21.77 -64.19
C ALA A 3 -12.29 21.22 -63.01
N SER A 4 -11.69 22.12 -62.23
CA SER A 4 -11.04 21.79 -60.96
C SER A 4 -12.06 21.95 -59.83
N PHE A 5 -12.38 20.85 -59.14
CA PHE A 5 -13.11 20.88 -57.88
C PHE A 5 -12.11 20.92 -56.73
N LEU A 6 -12.18 21.95 -55.88
CA LEU A 6 -11.50 21.99 -54.60
C LEU A 6 -12.45 21.43 -53.53
N LEU A 7 -12.16 20.23 -53.02
CA LEU A 7 -12.78 19.73 -51.79
C LEU A 7 -12.06 20.36 -50.59
N GLY A 8 -12.77 21.20 -49.83
CA GLY A 8 -12.33 21.66 -48.53
C GLY A 8 -12.54 20.58 -47.48
N PHE A 9 -11.46 20.02 -46.94
CA PHE A 9 -11.49 19.14 -45.77
C PHE A 9 -11.51 20.01 -44.51
N SER A 10 -12.65 20.07 -43.81
CA SER A 10 -12.73 20.66 -42.48
C SER A 10 -12.45 19.57 -41.45
N LEU A 11 -11.27 19.63 -40.83
CA LEU A 11 -10.90 18.76 -39.70
C LEU A 11 -11.62 19.27 -38.45
N LEU A 12 -12.67 18.58 -38.00
CA LEU A 12 -13.15 18.71 -36.63
C LEU A 12 -12.12 18.05 -35.71
N ALA A 13 -11.34 18.86 -35.00
CA ALA A 13 -10.53 18.34 -33.90
C ALA A 13 -11.45 17.96 -32.73
N PRO A 14 -11.30 16.77 -32.11
CA PRO A 14 -11.98 16.49 -30.86
C PRO A 14 -11.47 17.48 -29.81
N ALA A 15 -12.40 18.11 -29.07
CA ALA A 15 -12.05 18.97 -27.96
C ALA A 15 -11.19 18.16 -26.98
N MET A 16 -9.92 18.55 -26.83
CA MET A 16 -9.10 18.03 -25.75
C MET A 16 -9.67 18.59 -24.46
N THR A 17 -10.44 17.78 -23.75
CA THR A 17 -10.78 18.04 -22.35
C THR A 17 -9.50 18.35 -21.60
N SER A 18 -9.40 19.56 -21.05
CA SER A 18 -8.23 20.00 -20.31
C SER A 18 -8.05 19.12 -19.06
N ALA A 19 -6.79 18.96 -18.61
CA ALA A 19 -6.48 18.18 -17.42
C ALA A 19 -7.22 18.64 -16.15
N GLY A 20 -7.80 19.86 -16.14
CA GLY A 20 -8.56 20.41 -15.03
C GLY A 20 -9.92 19.75 -14.78
N GLU A 21 -10.44 18.95 -15.72
CA GLU A 21 -11.72 18.24 -15.52
C GLU A 21 -11.59 16.94 -14.70
N ARG A 22 -10.36 16.53 -14.32
CA ARG A 22 -10.13 15.18 -13.79
C ARG A 22 -10.29 15.01 -12.29
N PHE A 23 -10.52 16.05 -11.51
CA PHE A 23 -10.84 15.90 -10.08
C PHE A 23 -11.59 17.14 -9.57
N ASP A 24 -12.89 17.00 -9.30
CA ASP A 24 -13.65 17.99 -8.54
C ASP A 24 -13.53 17.65 -7.05
N GLU A 25 -12.61 18.33 -6.36
CA GLU A 25 -12.35 18.14 -4.93
C GLU A 25 -13.57 18.45 -4.05
N THR A 26 -14.54 19.24 -4.55
CA THR A 26 -15.79 19.52 -3.83
C THR A 26 -16.76 18.34 -3.83
N ARG A 27 -16.52 17.35 -4.71
CA ARG A 27 -17.31 16.13 -4.85
C ARG A 27 -16.63 14.88 -4.30
N ALA A 28 -15.40 14.99 -3.80
CA ALA A 28 -14.63 13.87 -3.26
C ALA A 28 -14.51 13.96 -1.73
N THR A 29 -14.49 12.81 -1.06
CA THR A 29 -14.18 12.73 0.37
C THR A 29 -12.69 12.47 0.54
N THR A 30 -11.93 13.46 1.03
CA THR A 30 -10.51 13.31 1.34
C THR A 30 -10.35 12.46 2.61
N LEU A 31 -9.89 11.21 2.44
CA LEU A 31 -9.68 10.28 3.56
C LEU A 31 -8.32 10.47 4.27
N PHE A 32 -7.36 11.14 3.62
CA PHE A 32 -5.99 11.31 4.11
C PHE A 32 -5.40 12.67 3.72
N ALA A 33 -5.71 13.71 4.50
CA ALA A 33 -5.21 15.05 4.26
C ALA A 33 -3.85 15.24 4.96
N PHE A 34 -2.76 14.89 4.27
CA PHE A 34 -1.39 15.11 4.77
C PHE A 34 -0.73 16.37 4.20
N ASP A 35 -1.44 17.13 3.38
CA ASP A 35 -0.96 18.36 2.75
C ASP A 35 -1.78 19.58 3.19
N SER A 36 -1.28 20.78 2.89
CA SER A 36 -1.92 22.04 3.26
C SER A 36 -3.05 22.48 2.31
N VAL A 37 -3.38 21.66 1.31
CA VAL A 37 -4.42 21.95 0.29
C VAL A 37 -5.72 21.22 0.63
N SER A 38 -5.60 19.97 1.05
CA SER A 38 -6.69 19.03 1.33
C SER A 38 -7.30 19.18 2.73
N ILE A 39 -6.76 20.05 3.58
CA ILE A 39 -7.30 20.40 4.90
C ILE A 39 -8.01 21.75 4.78
N PRO A 40 -9.31 21.79 4.42
CA PRO A 40 -10.00 23.04 4.06
C PRO A 40 -10.13 24.04 5.23
N HIS A 41 -9.88 23.60 6.46
CA HIS A 41 -9.98 24.43 7.66
C HIS A 41 -8.76 24.17 8.56
N THR A 42 -7.79 25.08 8.54
CA THR A 42 -6.59 25.06 9.41
C THR A 42 -6.50 26.28 10.32
N GLN A 43 -7.47 27.20 10.24
CA GLN A 43 -7.50 28.40 11.09
C GLN A 43 -7.62 28.01 12.56
N ASN A 44 -6.76 28.57 13.40
CA ASN A 44 -6.63 28.27 14.83
C ASN A 44 -6.29 26.79 15.14
N LEU A 45 -5.75 26.03 14.18
CA LEU A 45 -5.22 24.67 14.41
C LEU A 45 -3.70 24.71 14.47
N ARG A 46 -3.13 23.94 15.41
CA ARG A 46 -1.68 23.73 15.52
C ARG A 46 -1.38 22.30 15.12
N LEU A 47 -0.76 22.12 13.94
CA LEU A 47 -0.34 20.82 13.46
C LEU A 47 1.08 20.52 13.97
N GLU A 48 1.23 19.44 14.73
CA GLU A 48 2.54 18.98 15.20
C GLU A 48 2.77 17.53 14.77
N MET A 49 3.92 17.28 14.15
CA MET A 49 4.38 15.92 13.89
C MET A 49 5.04 15.38 15.16
N SER A 50 4.45 14.32 15.73
CA SER A 50 5.05 13.62 16.87
C SER A 50 6.13 12.65 16.41
N GLU A 51 7.27 12.65 17.09
CA GLU A 51 8.34 11.70 16.81
C GLU A 51 7.90 10.26 17.16
N PRO A 52 8.01 9.30 16.23
CA PRO A 52 7.65 7.92 16.51
C PRO A 52 8.65 7.28 17.49
N ARG A 53 8.14 6.72 18.59
CA ARG A 53 8.96 6.00 19.58
C ARG A 53 9.01 4.52 19.24
N ARG A 54 10.22 3.95 19.15
CA ARG A 54 10.39 2.50 18.98
C ARG A 54 9.88 1.76 20.22
N HIS A 55 9.12 0.69 19.99
CA HIS A 55 8.68 -0.18 21.07
C HIS A 55 9.88 -0.99 21.62
N PRO A 56 10.04 -1.13 22.95
CA PRO A 56 11.16 -1.85 23.54
C PRO A 56 11.21 -3.34 23.16
N ALA A 57 10.06 -3.93 22.81
CA ALA A 57 9.98 -5.33 22.38
C ALA A 57 10.37 -5.58 20.91
N ASN A 58 10.82 -4.54 20.16
CA ASN A 58 11.22 -4.73 18.76
C ASN A 58 12.44 -5.68 18.63
N PRO A 59 12.46 -6.58 17.63
CA PRO A 59 11.39 -6.84 16.67
C PRO A 59 10.23 -7.62 17.29
N VAL A 60 9.00 -7.14 17.05
CA VAL A 60 7.76 -7.76 17.56
C VAL A 60 7.38 -9.05 16.83
N LEU A 61 7.86 -9.24 15.60
CA LEU A 61 7.76 -10.48 14.85
C LEU A 61 9.16 -10.97 14.48
N ARG A 62 9.56 -12.12 15.02
CA ARG A 62 10.88 -12.75 14.76
C ARG A 62 10.77 -13.78 13.64
N ARG A 63 11.92 -14.17 13.07
CA ARG A 63 12.04 -15.33 12.17
C ARG A 63 11.47 -16.58 12.83
N GLY A 64 10.95 -17.49 12.01
CA GLY A 64 10.60 -18.83 12.45
C GLY A 64 11.82 -19.74 12.53
N GLU A 65 11.57 -20.97 12.97
CA GLU A 65 12.57 -22.04 13.02
C GLU A 65 12.94 -22.53 11.60
N ALA A 66 13.97 -23.36 11.51
CA ALA A 66 14.36 -24.00 10.24
C ALA A 66 13.16 -24.77 9.62
N GLY A 67 13.03 -24.70 8.30
CA GLY A 67 11.93 -25.30 7.54
C GLY A 67 10.60 -24.55 7.61
N THR A 68 10.50 -23.44 8.34
CA THR A 68 9.28 -22.62 8.38
C THR A 68 9.21 -21.62 7.21
N PRO A 69 8.01 -21.06 6.94
CA PRO A 69 7.83 -20.05 5.90
C PRO A 69 8.81 -18.88 5.90
N ASP A 70 9.21 -18.42 7.08
CA ASP A 70 10.06 -17.27 7.32
C ASP A 70 11.36 -17.64 8.02
N ALA A 71 11.84 -18.87 7.80
CA ALA A 71 13.05 -19.40 8.40
C ALA A 71 14.25 -18.48 8.15
N MET A 72 14.36 -17.83 6.98
CA MET A 72 15.46 -16.92 6.63
C MET A 72 15.15 -15.44 6.85
N GLY A 73 13.89 -15.03 6.76
CA GLY A 73 13.56 -13.61 6.87
C GLY A 73 12.08 -13.31 7.02
N VAL A 74 11.83 -12.20 7.72
CA VAL A 74 10.53 -11.55 7.88
C VAL A 74 10.70 -10.13 7.33
N GLN A 75 9.98 -9.80 6.25
CA GLN A 75 10.00 -8.47 5.65
C GLN A 75 8.74 -7.67 6.00
N PHE A 76 8.95 -6.37 6.24
CA PHE A 76 7.96 -5.44 6.79
C PHE A 76 6.85 -5.02 5.79
N TYR A 77 6.83 -5.59 4.59
CA TYR A 77 5.75 -5.36 3.62
C TYR A 77 4.51 -6.16 4.02
N GLY A 78 3.88 -5.76 5.12
CA GLY A 78 2.70 -6.41 5.66
C GLY A 78 1.52 -5.48 5.86
N SER A 79 0.33 -6.07 5.91
CA SER A 79 -0.90 -5.39 6.28
C SER A 79 -1.37 -5.91 7.63
N VAL A 80 -1.69 -4.99 8.54
CA VAL A 80 -2.30 -5.30 9.84
C VAL A 80 -3.75 -4.85 9.82
N ILE A 81 -4.68 -5.78 10.07
CA ILE A 81 -6.11 -5.51 10.17
C ILE A 81 -6.59 -5.97 11.55
N ARG A 82 -7.45 -5.17 12.19
CA ARG A 82 -8.13 -5.59 13.42
C ARG A 82 -9.53 -6.11 13.07
N GLU A 83 -9.78 -7.37 13.37
CA GLU A 83 -11.04 -8.05 13.09
C GLU A 83 -11.39 -9.00 14.24
N ALA A 84 -12.66 -9.02 14.66
CA ALA A 84 -13.17 -9.93 15.70
C ALA A 84 -12.32 -9.96 16.99
N GLY A 85 -11.81 -8.80 17.42
CA GLY A 85 -11.00 -8.66 18.63
C GLY A 85 -9.53 -9.07 18.49
N LYS A 86 -9.08 -9.45 17.29
CA LYS A 86 -7.68 -9.81 17.01
C LYS A 86 -7.06 -8.88 15.98
N TYR A 87 -5.76 -8.65 16.11
CA TYR A 87 -4.91 -8.16 15.04
C TYR A 87 -4.49 -9.34 14.17
N ARG A 88 -4.60 -9.16 12.86
CA ARG A 88 -4.25 -10.11 11.82
C ARG A 88 -3.19 -9.46 10.95
N LEU A 89 -2.03 -10.12 10.83
CA LEU A 89 -0.91 -9.66 10.04
C LEU A 89 -0.65 -10.63 8.89
N TRP A 90 -0.64 -10.08 7.68
CA TRP A 90 -0.05 -10.73 6.51
C TRP A 90 1.29 -10.09 6.23
N TYR A 91 2.34 -10.88 6.07
CA TYR A 91 3.70 -10.38 5.88
C TYR A 91 4.45 -11.20 4.83
N VAL A 92 5.54 -10.64 4.30
CA VAL A 92 6.42 -11.35 3.37
C VAL A 92 7.44 -12.16 4.16
N ALA A 93 7.38 -13.47 3.97
CA ALA A 93 8.26 -14.46 4.56
C ALA A 93 9.29 -14.93 3.55
N HIS A 94 10.51 -15.19 4.02
CA HIS A 94 11.59 -15.77 3.26
C HIS A 94 12.09 -17.05 3.92
N ASP A 95 12.11 -18.13 3.15
CA ASP A 95 12.47 -19.46 3.64
C ASP A 95 13.94 -19.83 3.44
N ASP A 96 14.32 -20.97 4.02
CA ASP A 96 15.66 -21.55 3.99
C ASP A 96 15.87 -22.59 2.88
N ASP A 97 14.95 -22.72 1.92
CA ASP A 97 15.11 -23.66 0.82
C ASP A 97 16.16 -23.15 -0.19
N ALA A 98 17.39 -23.64 -0.09
CA ALA A 98 18.46 -23.25 -1.00
C ALA A 98 18.32 -23.77 -2.44
N SER A 99 17.39 -24.71 -2.70
CA SER A 99 17.24 -25.38 -4.01
C SER A 99 16.57 -24.51 -5.07
N SER A 100 15.91 -23.42 -4.66
CA SER A 100 15.13 -22.58 -5.56
C SER A 100 16.03 -21.81 -6.53
N ALA A 101 15.70 -21.87 -7.82
CA ALA A 101 16.51 -21.33 -8.93
C ALA A 101 16.66 -19.79 -8.91
N ALA A 102 15.73 -19.07 -8.27
CA ALA A 102 15.80 -17.63 -8.13
C ALA A 102 15.49 -17.20 -6.67
N PRO A 103 16.22 -16.24 -6.08
CA PRO A 103 16.00 -15.81 -4.70
C PRO A 103 14.57 -15.36 -4.37
N SER A 104 13.86 -14.79 -5.36
CA SER A 104 12.47 -14.33 -5.23
C SER A 104 11.45 -15.46 -5.10
N THR A 105 11.76 -16.67 -5.55
CA THR A 105 10.84 -17.82 -5.44
C THR A 105 10.63 -18.29 -4.00
N ARG A 106 11.50 -17.87 -3.09
CA ARG A 106 11.43 -18.13 -1.65
C ARG A 106 10.61 -17.09 -0.90
N TRP A 107 9.99 -16.14 -1.60
CA TRP A 107 9.15 -15.10 -0.98
C TRP A 107 7.70 -15.53 -1.01
N ARG A 108 7.07 -15.57 0.16
CA ARG A 108 5.68 -16.02 0.32
C ARG A 108 4.94 -15.15 1.31
N ALA A 109 3.63 -14.99 1.09
CA ALA A 109 2.77 -14.41 2.11
C ALA A 109 2.67 -15.39 3.28
N ALA A 110 2.87 -14.90 4.50
CA ALA A 110 2.69 -15.63 5.74
C ALA A 110 1.77 -14.86 6.68
N TYR A 111 1.33 -15.54 7.75
CA TYR A 111 0.26 -15.06 8.61
C TYR A 111 0.64 -15.10 10.09
N ALA A 112 0.25 -14.07 10.83
CA ALA A 112 0.36 -14.03 12.28
C ALA A 112 -0.87 -13.36 12.93
N GLU A 113 -1.19 -13.77 14.15
CA GLU A 113 -2.27 -13.23 14.97
C GLU A 113 -1.72 -12.59 16.24
N SER A 114 -2.38 -11.55 16.72
CA SER A 114 -2.08 -10.90 17.99
C SER A 114 -3.34 -10.37 18.66
N VAL A 115 -3.35 -10.28 19.99
CA VAL A 115 -4.43 -9.64 20.76
C VAL A 115 -4.06 -8.21 21.20
N ASP A 116 -2.77 -7.88 21.22
CA ASP A 116 -2.21 -6.63 21.74
C ASP A 116 -1.44 -5.81 20.68
N GLY A 117 -1.22 -6.37 19.49
CA GLY A 117 -0.43 -5.79 18.40
C GLY A 117 1.09 -5.87 18.60
N VAL A 118 1.55 -6.48 19.70
CA VAL A 118 2.98 -6.54 20.10
C VAL A 118 3.46 -7.98 20.18
N SER A 119 2.64 -8.87 20.72
CA SER A 119 2.91 -10.29 20.87
C SER A 119 2.21 -11.05 19.76
N TRP A 120 2.98 -11.68 18.87
CA TRP A 120 2.46 -12.33 17.66
C TRP A 120 2.63 -13.85 17.70
N ALA A 121 1.57 -14.57 17.36
CA ALA A 121 1.55 -16.02 17.22
C ALA A 121 1.39 -16.39 15.74
N LYS A 122 2.15 -17.40 15.28
CA LYS A 122 2.08 -17.93 13.91
C LYS A 122 1.32 -19.26 13.93
N PRO A 123 0.02 -19.30 13.60
CA PRO A 123 -0.75 -20.54 13.64
C PRO A 123 -0.29 -21.51 12.54
N ARG A 124 -0.42 -22.81 12.81
CA ARG A 124 -0.26 -23.85 11.77
C ARG A 124 -1.52 -23.88 10.90
N LEU A 125 -1.37 -23.47 9.64
CA LEU A 125 -2.50 -23.31 8.72
C LEU A 125 -2.85 -24.58 7.90
N GLY A 126 -2.05 -25.66 8.01
CA GLY A 126 -2.26 -26.91 7.28
C GLY A 126 -1.15 -27.16 6.27
#